data_AF-A0A3M1NTV6-F1
#
_entry.id   AF-A0A3M1NTV6-F1
#
_cell.length_a   1.000
_cell.length_b   1.000
_cell.length_c   1.000
_cell.angle_alpha   90.00
_cell.angle_beta   90.00
_cell.angle_gamma   90.00
#
_symmetry.space_group_name_H-M   'P 1'
#
loop_
_entity.id
_entity.type
_entity.pdbx_description
1 polymer ?
#
loop_
_entity_poly.entity_id
_entity_poly.type
_entity_poly.pdbx_seq_one_letter_code
_entity_poly.pdbx_strand_id
1 'polypeptide(L)' 'MATLLFLSSGLFLGWSLGANDAANVFGTAVGTRMVRFHTAALICSVFVILGA' A
#
# COMPACT_ATOMS: atom_id res chain seq x y z
N MET A 1 -28.28 1.06 4.32
CA MET A 1 -27.41 1.24 5.51
C MET A 1 -26.28 0.21 5.54
N ALA A 2 -26.58 -1.09 5.52
CA ALA A 2 -25.55 -2.15 5.60
C ALA A 2 -24.52 -2.15 4.45
N THR A 3 -24.92 -1.79 3.23
CA THR A 3 -24.03 -1.75 2.05
C THR A 3 -22.85 -0.80 2.20
N LEU A 4 -23.03 0.38 2.81
CA LEU A 4 -21.95 1.33 3.05
C LEU A 4 -20.94 0.81 4.09
N LEU A 5 -21.41 0.04 5.08
CA LEU A 5 -20.55 -0.59 6.09
C LEU A 5 -19.72 -1.73 5.50
N PHE A 6 -20.30 -2.55 4.61
CA PHE A 6 -19.53 -3.59 3.92
C PHE A 6 -18.50 -2.99 2.94
N LEU A 7 -18.87 -1.93 2.23
CA LEU A 7 -17.97 -1.25 1.30
C LEU A 7 -16.79 -0.59 2.03
N SER A 8 -17.05 0.08 3.16
CA SER A 8 -15.98 0.68 3.98
C SER A 8 -15.07 -0.38 4.59
N SER A 9 -15.63 -1.52 5.00
CA SER A 9 -14.85 -2.65 5.55
C SER A 9 -13.95 -3.29 4.49
N GLY A 10 -14.46 -3.49 3.26
CA GLY A 10 -13.69 -4.01 2.13
C GLY A 10 -12.59 -3.05 1.68
N LEU A 11 -12.88 -1.75 1.58
CA LEU A 11 -11.89 -0.71 1.30
C LEU A 11 -10.82 -0.64 2.40
N PHE A 12 -11.21 -0.70 3.67
CA PHE A 12 -10.28 -0.65 4.79
C PHE A 12 -9.37 -1.89 4.83
N LEU A 13 -9.93 -3.08 4.55
CA LEU A 13 -9.18 -4.31 4.47
C LEU A 13 -8.20 -4.29 3.29
N GLY A 14 -8.65 -3.88 2.11
CA GLY A 14 -7.80 -3.76 0.92
C GLY A 14 -6.68 -2.74 1.10
N TRP A 15 -6.97 -1.58 1.70
CA TRP A 15 -5.98 -0.56 2.02
C TRP A 15 -4.94 -1.07 3.02
N SER A 16 -5.40 -1.72 4.09
CA SER A 16 -4.50 -2.25 5.13
C SER A 16 -3.63 -3.39 4.59
N LEU A 17 -4.19 -4.28 3.76
CA LEU A 17 -3.47 -5.39 3.14
C LEU A 17 -2.43 -4.88 2.14
N GLY A 18 -2.81 -3.97 1.23
CA GLY A 18 -1.89 -3.39 0.25
C GLY A 18 -0.77 -2.56 0.89
N ALA A 19 -1.07 -1.81 1.96
CA ALA A 19 -0.06 -1.09 2.73
C ALA A 19 0.92 -2.04 3.44
N ASN A 20 0.46 -3.21 3.87
CA ASN A 20 1.29 -4.22 4.52
C ASN A 20 2.30 -4.83 3.53
N ASP A 21 1.84 -5.22 2.34
CA ASP A 21 2.71 -5.75 1.28
C ASP A 21 3.70 -4.71 0.76
N ALA A 22 3.25 -3.46 0.61
CA ALA A 22 4.12 -2.33 0.28
C ALA A 22 5.25 -2.15 1.31
N ALA A 23 4.94 -2.23 2.62
CA ALA A 23 5.93 -2.13 3.67
C ALA A 23 6.89 -3.34 3.68
N ASN A 24 6.43 -4.54 3.32
CA ASN A 24 7.27 -5.73 3.26
C ASN A 24 8.30 -5.67 2.10
N VAL A 25 7.87 -5.21 0.92
CA VAL A 25 8.75 -5.05 -0.27
C VAL A 25 9.68 -3.86 -0.14
N PHE A 26 9.18 -2.69 0.27
CA PHE A 26 9.96 -1.47 0.32
C PHE A 26 10.66 -1.23 1.68
N GLY A 27 10.26 -1.92 2.75
CA GLY A 27 10.80 -1.72 4.10
C GLY A 27 12.27 -2.09 4.23
N THR A 28 12.72 -3.17 3.59
CA THR A 28 14.14 -3.57 3.57
C THR A 28 14.97 -2.60 2.72
N ALA A 29 14.44 -2.14 1.59
CA ALA A 29 15.09 -1.20 0.68
C ALA A 29 15.22 0.22 1.29
N VAL A 30 14.23 0.65 2.07
CA VAL A 30 14.26 1.94 2.79
C VAL A 30 15.11 1.84 4.06
N GLY A 31 15.02 0.75 4.81
CA GLY A 31 15.79 0.52 6.05
C GLY A 31 17.31 0.41 5.81
N THR A 32 17.72 -0.14 4.66
CA THR A 32 19.12 -0.22 4.23
C THR A 32 19.63 1.06 3.55
N ARG A 33 18.82 2.13 3.50
CA ARG A 33 19.15 3.40 2.81
C ARG A 33 19.37 3.27 1.29
N MET A 34 18.97 2.15 0.67
CA MET A 34 19.03 2.01 -0.79
C MET A 34 18.02 2.89 -1.51
N VAL A 35 16.86 3.17 -0.92
CA VAL A 35 15.80 4.00 -1.53
C VAL A 35 15.22 4.97 -0.51
N ARG A 36 15.05 6.26 -0.89
CA ARG A 36 14.37 7.25 -0.04
C ARG A 36 12.88 6.90 0.09
N PHE A 37 12.31 7.12 1.28
CA PHE A 37 10.88 6.89 1.59
C PHE A 37 9.95 7.52 0.55
N HIS A 38 10.30 8.71 0.06
CA HIS A 38 9.55 9.44 -0.94
C HIS A 38 9.54 8.77 -2.32
N THR A 39 10.66 8.15 -2.71
CA THR A 39 10.78 7.42 -3.98
C THR A 39 10.05 6.08 -3.90
N ALA A 40 10.16 5.39 -2.77
CA ALA A 40 9.44 4.14 -2.52
C ALA A 40 7.91 4.35 -2.55
N ALA A 41 7.42 5.42 -1.91
CA ALA A 41 6.00 5.76 -1.93
C ALA A 41 5.48 6.06 -3.35
N LEU A 42 6.28 6.72 -4.18
CA LEU A 42 5.90 7.09 -5.55
C LEU A 42 5.91 5.89 -6.50
N ILE A 43 6.88 4.98 -6.38
CA ILE A 43 6.90 3.73 -7.16
C ILE A 43 5.75 2.82 -6.72
N CYS A 44 5.52 2.72 -5.40
CA CYS A 44 4.45 1.89 -4.86
C CYS A 44 3.06 2.39 -5.26
N SER A 45 2.82 3.70 -5.26
CA SER A 45 1.52 4.25 -5.70
C SER A 45 1.25 4.00 -7.19
N VAL A 46 2.27 4.15 -8.05
CA VAL A 46 2.15 3.89 -9.49
C VAL A 46 1.94 2.39 -9.76
N PHE A 47 2.69 1.51 -9.11
CA PHE A 47 2.54 0.06 -9.27
C PHE A 47 1.23 -0.47 -8.71
N VAL A 48 0.74 0.07 -7.59
CA VAL A 48 -0.57 -0.27 -7.04
C VAL A 48 -1.68 0.14 -8.01
N ILE A 49 -1.60 1.31 -8.64
CA ILE A 49 -2.61 1.75 -9.63
C ILE A 49 -2.55 0.93 -10.93
N LEU A 50 -1.34 0.53 -11.35
CA LEU A 50 -1.16 -0.32 -12.54
C LEU A 50 -1.54 -1.78 -12.30
N GLY A 51 -1.41 -2.26 -11.06
CA GLY A 51 -1.66 -3.64 -10.67
C GLY A 51 -3.04 -3.91 -10.06
N ALA A 52 -3.74 -2.87 -9.58
CA ALA A 52 -5.14 -2.92 -9.15
C ALA A 52 -6.09 -3.05 -10.34
#